data_AF-A0A4S8KY61-F1
#
_entry.id   AF-A0A4S8KY61-F1
#
_cell.length_a   1.000
_cell.length_b   1.000
_cell.length_c   1.000
_cell.angle_alpha   90.00
_cell.angle_beta   90.00
_cell.angle_gamma   90.00
#
_symmetry.space_group_name_H-M   'P 1'
#
loop_
_entity.id
_entity.type
_entity.pdbx_description
1 polymer ?
#
loop_
_entity_poly.entity_id
_entity_poly.type
_entity_poly.pdbx_seq_one_letter_code
_entity_poly.pdbx_strand_id
1 'polypeptide(L)'
;HNANPDDVYGAADTLISRTAPMLHVANFSQRPIVINAGEVLGKSHNPDTWLDKSHRLSRAQQDQAHQHAQLVRTLLETERHISSQSNVITSEANISSKAHRNATGTDDPSAVDPIEGGPKTSEVHIEDVTTDRLLTDVSISPDLTTSQRARLETILLKNSEAFGLDGRLGTFDAKVDIPLKPGSQPVSLPPFPMSPSNREVI
;
A
#
# COMPACT_ATOMS: atom_id res chain seq x y z
N HIS A 1 -17.21 2.55 31.03
CA HIS A 1 -17.29 2.45 29.56
C HIS A 1 -16.87 1.03 29.22
N ASN A 2 -17.82 0.15 28.91
CA ASN A 2 -17.54 -1.23 28.52
C ASN A 2 -17.21 -1.22 27.02
N ALA A 3 -15.95 -0.99 26.69
CA ALA A 3 -15.46 -1.15 25.32
C ALA A 3 -14.98 -2.60 25.15
N ASN A 4 -15.43 -3.25 24.09
CA ASN A 4 -14.84 -4.49 23.62
C ASN A 4 -13.32 -4.23 23.41
N PRO A 5 -12.40 -5.07 23.93
CA PRO A 5 -10.96 -4.82 23.81
C PRO A 5 -10.47 -4.69 22.36
N ASP A 6 -11.25 -5.16 21.38
CA ASP A 6 -10.92 -5.09 19.96
C ASP A 6 -11.33 -3.77 19.28
N ASP A 7 -12.04 -2.88 19.98
CA ASP A 7 -12.49 -1.58 19.46
C ASP A 7 -11.50 -0.47 19.81
N VAL A 8 -10.28 -0.59 19.29
CA VAL A 8 -9.24 0.40 19.58
C VAL A 8 -9.19 1.45 18.47
N TYR A 9 -9.26 2.71 18.85
CA TYR A 9 -8.88 3.83 18.00
C TYR A 9 -8.07 4.83 18.82
N GLY A 10 -7.23 5.59 18.14
CA GLY A 10 -6.34 6.52 18.81
C GLY A 10 -5.81 7.57 17.86
N ALA A 11 -5.45 8.71 18.45
CA ALA A 11 -4.70 9.74 17.75
C ALA A 11 -3.22 9.61 18.10
N ALA A 12 -2.35 9.88 17.13
CA ALA A 12 -0.93 10.06 17.40
C ALA A 12 -0.67 11.42 18.07
N ASP A 13 0.46 11.55 18.77
CA ASP A 13 0.90 12.83 19.32
C ASP A 13 1.08 13.85 18.19
N THR A 14 0.16 14.82 18.14
CA THR A 14 0.06 15.79 17.05
C THR A 14 0.19 17.21 17.61
N LEU A 15 1.03 18.04 16.99
CA LEU A 15 1.05 19.48 17.26
C LEU A 15 -0.10 20.15 16.51
N ILE A 16 -1.07 20.67 17.28
CA ILE A 16 -2.25 21.34 16.73
C ILE A 16 -2.04 22.86 16.81
N SER A 17 -2.27 23.56 15.70
CA SER A 17 -2.22 25.02 15.65
C SER A 17 -3.62 25.61 15.48
N ARG A 18 -3.83 26.86 15.93
CA ARG A 18 -5.12 27.54 15.75
C ARG A 18 -5.49 27.75 14.27
N THR A 19 -4.49 27.87 13.40
CA THR A 19 -4.68 28.04 11.96
C THR A 19 -5.03 26.74 11.24
N ALA A 20 -4.71 25.59 11.83
CA ALA A 20 -5.03 24.26 11.29
C ALA A 20 -5.39 23.31 12.45
N PRO A 21 -6.62 23.40 13.00
CA PRO A 21 -7.04 22.65 14.19
C PRO A 21 -7.47 21.22 13.80
N MET A 22 -6.58 20.47 13.15
CA MET A 22 -6.85 19.10 12.69
C MET A 22 -6.15 18.09 13.60
N LEU A 23 -6.89 17.05 14.01
CA LEU A 23 -6.37 15.90 14.73
C LEU A 23 -6.60 14.65 13.88
N HIS A 24 -5.52 13.91 13.61
CA HIS A 24 -5.62 12.65 12.88
C HIS A 24 -5.95 11.53 13.87
N VAL A 25 -7.01 10.78 13.57
CA VAL A 25 -7.44 9.62 14.37
C VAL A 25 -7.34 8.39 13.49
N ALA A 26 -6.62 7.39 13.97
CA ALA A 26 -6.53 6.08 13.33
C ALA A 26 -7.53 5.13 14.00
N ASN A 27 -8.31 4.45 13.17
CA ASN A 27 -9.15 3.34 13.60
C ASN A 27 -8.35 2.05 13.47
N PHE A 28 -8.06 1.40 14.60
CA PHE A 28 -7.36 0.11 14.65
C PHE A 28 -8.32 -1.08 14.83
N SER A 29 -9.63 -0.81 14.89
CA SER A 29 -10.64 -1.85 15.01
C SER A 29 -11.03 -2.40 13.65
N GLN A 30 -11.61 -3.60 13.66
CA GLN A 30 -12.12 -4.28 12.47
C GLN A 30 -13.47 -3.73 11.98
N ARG A 31 -13.99 -2.67 12.62
CA ARG A 31 -15.29 -2.10 12.29
C ARG A 31 -15.24 -0.58 12.20
N PRO A 32 -16.18 0.07 11.49
CA PRO A 32 -16.30 1.51 11.51
C PRO A 32 -16.59 2.01 12.93
N ILE A 33 -15.89 3.06 13.36
CA ILE A 33 -16.11 3.72 14.64
C ILE A 33 -16.77 5.07 14.41
N VAL A 34 -17.83 5.34 15.17
CA VAL A 34 -18.56 6.61 15.14
C VAL A 34 -18.11 7.45 16.34
N ILE A 35 -17.46 8.56 16.05
CA ILE A 35 -17.07 9.56 17.06
C ILE A 35 -18.18 10.61 17.13
N ASN A 36 -18.76 10.78 18.31
CA ASN A 36 -19.85 11.73 18.50
C ASN A 36 -19.32 13.15 18.73
N ALA A 37 -20.12 14.16 18.35
CA ALA A 37 -19.78 15.54 18.66
C ALA A 37 -19.72 15.74 20.19
N GLY A 38 -18.58 16.28 20.68
CA GLY A 38 -18.32 16.46 22.10
C GLY A 38 -17.64 15.26 22.78
N GLU A 39 -17.41 14.16 22.06
CA GLU A 39 -16.64 13.02 22.57
C GLU A 39 -15.17 13.40 22.77
N VAL A 40 -14.61 13.01 23.92
CA VAL A 40 -13.23 13.34 24.29
C VAL A 40 -12.28 12.34 23.65
N LEU A 41 -11.55 12.77 22.63
CA LEU A 41 -10.59 11.93 21.89
C LEU A 41 -9.20 11.82 22.53
N GLY A 42 -8.88 12.72 23.46
CA GLY A 42 -7.57 12.76 24.09
C GLY A 42 -7.39 13.95 25.01
N LYS A 43 -6.18 14.07 25.54
CA LYS A 43 -5.75 15.20 26.38
C LYS A 43 -4.79 16.06 25.59
N SER A 44 -5.03 17.37 25.58
CA SER A 44 -4.09 18.32 25.01
C SER A 44 -3.10 18.78 26.06
N HIS A 45 -1.85 18.95 25.65
CA HIS A 45 -0.77 19.47 26.48
C HIS A 45 -0.23 20.75 25.84
N ASN A 46 0.18 21.71 26.66
CA ASN A 46 0.89 22.88 26.15
C ASN A 46 2.32 22.43 25.75
N PRO A 47 2.70 22.48 24.45
CA PRO A 47 4.01 22.05 23.99
C PRO A 47 5.15 22.89 24.57
N ASP A 48 4.88 24.13 24.99
CA ASP A 48 5.88 25.00 25.62
C ASP A 48 6.31 24.49 26.98
N THR A 49 5.45 23.76 27.67
CA THR A 49 5.73 23.21 28.99
C THR A 49 5.98 21.70 28.96
N TRP A 50 5.48 21.01 27.94
CA TRP A 50 5.50 19.54 27.86
C TRP A 50 6.69 18.97 27.10
N LEU A 51 7.10 19.60 26.00
CA LEU A 51 8.24 19.12 25.21
C LEU A 51 9.57 19.53 25.85
N ASP A 52 10.56 18.65 25.69
CA ASP A 52 11.93 18.89 26.14
C ASP A 52 12.51 20.18 25.55
N LYS A 53 13.21 20.93 26.40
CA LYS A 53 13.85 22.20 26.02
C LYS A 53 15.34 22.02 25.93
N SER A 54 15.95 22.65 24.93
CA SER A 54 17.39 22.60 24.68
C SER A 54 18.23 22.91 25.93
N HIS A 55 17.82 23.88 26.74
CA HIS A 55 18.53 24.26 27.96
C HIS A 55 18.48 23.22 29.10
N ARG A 56 17.61 22.20 29.01
CA ARG A 56 17.51 21.10 29.97
C ARG A 56 18.35 19.88 29.59
N LEU A 57 18.87 19.86 28.37
CA LEU A 57 19.68 18.76 27.85
C LEU A 57 21.16 19.03 28.12
N SER A 58 21.89 18.00 28.57
CA SER A 58 23.36 18.04 28.61
C SER A 58 23.95 18.10 27.20
N ARG A 59 25.21 18.54 27.05
CA ARG A 59 25.87 18.60 25.73
C ARG A 59 25.84 17.24 25.00
N ALA A 60 26.13 16.15 25.70
CA ALA A 60 26.09 14.81 25.11
C ALA A 60 24.69 14.44 24.58
N GLN A 61 23.62 14.79 25.32
CA GLN A 61 22.24 14.54 24.89
C GLN A 61 21.82 15.44 23.72
N GLN A 62 22.29 16.70 23.71
CA GLN A 62 22.06 17.61 22.58
C GLN A 62 22.72 17.07 21.31
N ASP A 63 23.98 16.60 21.41
CA ASP A 63 24.72 16.04 20.29
C ASP A 63 24.03 14.78 19.75
N GLN A 64 23.60 13.88 20.64
CA GLN A 64 22.86 12.68 20.26
C GLN A 64 21.51 13.01 19.58
N ALA A 65 20.75 13.95 20.14
CA ALA A 65 19.49 14.38 19.55
C ALA A 65 19.70 15.02 18.17
N HIS A 66 20.79 15.79 17.99
CA HIS A 66 21.13 16.40 16.72
C HIS A 66 21.52 15.36 15.67
N GLN A 67 22.35 14.38 16.02
CA GLN A 67 22.74 13.28 15.14
C GLN A 67 21.51 12.46 14.70
N HIS A 68 20.61 12.16 15.63
CA HIS A 68 19.37 11.45 15.32
C HIS A 68 18.48 12.26 14.37
N ALA A 69 18.30 13.56 14.62
CA ALA A 69 17.52 14.43 13.75
C ALA A 69 18.12 14.55 12.34
N GLN A 70 19.45 14.56 12.22
CA GLN A 70 20.15 14.55 10.94
C GLN A 70 19.89 13.25 10.16
N LEU A 71 19.97 12.10 10.83
CA LEU A 71 19.65 10.80 10.22
C LEU A 71 18.21 10.80 9.67
N VAL A 72 17.23 11.20 10.47
CA VAL A 72 15.82 11.25 10.05
C VAL A 72 15.62 12.17 8.84
N ARG A 73 16.29 13.33 8.80
CA ARG A 73 16.26 14.22 7.63
C ARG A 73 16.83 13.57 6.38
N THR A 74 17.98 12.90 6.49
CA THR A 74 18.60 12.23 5.33
C THR A 74 17.73 11.13 4.75
N LEU A 75 17.01 10.37 5.59
CA LEU A 75 16.05 9.35 5.13
C LEU A 75 14.89 9.99 4.35
N LEU A 76 14.29 11.07 4.90
CA LEU A 76 13.19 11.78 4.24
C LEU A 76 13.63 12.45 2.92
N GLU A 77 14.84 13.00 2.87
CA GLU A 77 15.40 13.60 1.65
C GLU A 77 15.67 12.54 0.57
N THR A 78 16.12 11.34 0.98
CA THR A 78 16.32 10.20 0.07
C THR A 78 15.00 9.73 -0.54
N GLU A 79 13.94 9.58 0.27
CA GLU A 79 12.59 9.26 -0.20
C GLU A 79 12.04 10.32 -1.17
N ARG A 80 12.27 11.61 -0.88
CA ARG A 80 11.87 12.70 -1.77
C ARG A 80 12.67 12.73 -3.08
N HIS A 81 13.95 12.42 -3.05
CA HIS A 81 14.79 12.37 -4.25
C HIS A 81 14.34 11.27 -5.22
N ILE A 82 13.96 10.09 -4.69
CA ILE A 82 13.36 9.00 -5.47
C ILE A 82 12.06 9.47 -6.16
N SER A 83 11.24 10.28 -5.48
CA SER A 83 10.01 10.83 -6.06
C SER A 83 10.22 11.90 -7.14
N SER A 84 11.38 12.58 -7.19
CA SER A 84 11.62 13.75 -8.05
C SER A 84 12.28 13.47 -9.40
N GLN A 85 12.75 12.24 -9.67
CA GLN A 85 13.34 11.83 -10.96
C GLN A 85 12.32 11.18 -11.94
N SER A 86 11.05 11.09 -11.57
CA SER A 86 10.01 10.53 -12.43
C SER A 86 9.52 11.56 -13.45
N ASN A 87 9.94 11.43 -14.72
CA ASN A 87 9.27 12.07 -15.84
C ASN A 87 7.88 11.43 -15.99
N VAL A 88 6.82 12.17 -15.65
CA VAL A 88 5.43 11.72 -15.80
C VAL A 88 5.11 11.54 -17.28
N ILE A 89 5.12 10.29 -17.75
CA ILE A 89 4.51 9.93 -19.03
C ILE A 89 3.03 9.69 -18.75
N THR A 90 2.18 10.60 -19.21
CA THR A 90 0.72 10.43 -19.16
C THR A 90 0.29 9.41 -20.21
N SER A 91 -0.12 8.23 -19.78
CA SER A 91 -0.78 7.25 -20.65
C SER A 91 -2.29 7.44 -20.59
N GLU A 92 -2.88 7.96 -21.67
CA GLU A 92 -4.33 7.98 -21.85
C GLU A 92 -4.83 6.58 -22.27
N ALA A 93 -5.70 5.97 -21.46
CA ALA A 93 -6.31 4.71 -21.81
C ALA A 93 -7.40 4.93 -22.87
N ASN A 94 -7.18 4.47 -24.11
CA ASN A 94 -8.25 4.38 -25.09
C ASN A 94 -9.25 3.31 -24.63
N ILE A 95 -10.41 3.77 -24.13
CA ILE A 95 -11.47 2.93 -23.59
C ILE A 95 -11.98 2.00 -24.71
N SER A 96 -11.75 0.71 -24.57
CA SER A 96 -12.26 -0.29 -25.52
C SER A 96 -13.81 -0.31 -25.49
N SER A 97 -14.43 -0.72 -26.60
CA SER A 97 -15.89 -0.67 -26.80
C SER A 97 -16.72 -1.39 -25.73
N LYS A 98 -16.15 -2.39 -25.05
CA LYS A 98 -16.77 -3.11 -23.92
C LYS A 98 -16.78 -2.27 -22.64
N ALA A 99 -15.67 -1.59 -22.32
CA ALA A 99 -15.58 -0.71 -21.16
C ALA A 99 -16.40 0.58 -21.34
N HIS A 100 -16.51 1.09 -22.57
CA HIS A 100 -17.33 2.27 -22.85
C HIS A 100 -18.82 2.00 -22.64
N ARG A 101 -19.36 0.86 -23.10
CA ARG A 101 -20.77 0.48 -22.87
C ARG A 101 -21.10 0.34 -21.39
N ASN A 102 -20.19 -0.21 -20.60
CA ASN A 102 -20.38 -0.33 -19.15
C ASN A 102 -20.24 1.01 -18.42
N ALA A 103 -19.67 2.06 -19.03
CA ALA A 103 -19.51 3.39 -18.44
C ALA A 103 -20.59 4.39 -18.89
N THR A 104 -21.14 4.24 -20.10
CA THR A 104 -22.11 5.21 -20.67
C THR A 104 -23.47 4.63 -21.04
N GLY A 105 -23.63 3.31 -21.01
CA GLY A 105 -24.90 2.63 -21.28
C GLY A 105 -25.87 2.66 -20.08
N THR A 106 -27.17 2.68 -20.40
CA THR A 106 -28.26 2.42 -19.44
C THR A 106 -28.12 1.01 -18.89
N ASP A 107 -28.28 0.84 -17.57
CA ASP A 107 -28.21 -0.47 -16.94
C ASP A 107 -29.29 -1.40 -17.54
N ASP A 108 -28.90 -2.66 -17.79
CA ASP A 108 -29.78 -3.65 -18.38
C ASP A 108 -30.89 -4.01 -17.37
N PRO A 109 -32.18 -3.77 -17.69
CA PRO A 109 -33.30 -4.09 -16.79
C PRO A 109 -33.49 -5.59 -16.58
N SER A 110 -32.79 -6.45 -17.34
CA SER A 110 -32.76 -7.90 -17.18
C SER A 110 -31.52 -8.40 -16.42
N ALA A 111 -30.67 -7.51 -15.90
CA ALA A 111 -29.54 -7.89 -15.07
C ALA A 111 -30.03 -8.67 -13.85
N VAL A 112 -29.62 -9.94 -13.75
CA VAL A 112 -29.88 -10.81 -12.61
C VAL A 112 -28.73 -10.66 -11.61
N ASP A 113 -29.01 -10.88 -10.33
CA ASP A 113 -27.99 -10.89 -9.29
C ASP A 113 -26.79 -11.79 -9.68
N PRO A 114 -25.56 -11.39 -9.32
CA PRO A 114 -24.36 -12.16 -9.64
C PRO A 114 -24.50 -13.62 -9.20
N ILE A 115 -24.23 -14.53 -10.14
CA ILE A 115 -24.25 -15.98 -9.91
C ILE A 115 -23.32 -16.33 -8.75
N GLU A 116 -23.83 -17.08 -7.77
CA GLU A 116 -23.04 -17.52 -6.59
C GLU A 116 -21.83 -18.33 -7.07
N GLY A 117 -20.64 -17.79 -6.83
CA GLY A 117 -19.39 -18.29 -7.39
C GLY A 117 -19.07 -19.70 -6.93
N GLY A 118 -18.63 -20.55 -7.87
CA GLY A 118 -18.06 -21.87 -7.56
C GLY A 118 -16.79 -21.79 -6.71
N PRO A 119 -16.21 -22.94 -6.31
CA PRO A 119 -15.05 -22.98 -5.41
C PRO A 119 -13.95 -22.07 -5.96
N LYS A 120 -13.56 -21.05 -5.18
CA LYS A 120 -12.42 -20.20 -5.52
C LYS A 120 -11.23 -21.14 -5.74
N THR A 121 -10.69 -21.10 -6.95
CA THR A 121 -9.47 -21.83 -7.33
C THR A 121 -8.42 -21.59 -6.28
N SER A 122 -7.99 -22.64 -5.59
CA SER A 122 -6.89 -22.61 -4.64
C SER A 122 -5.71 -21.89 -5.28
N GLU A 123 -5.24 -20.80 -4.68
CA GLU A 123 -3.98 -20.19 -5.10
C GLU A 123 -2.89 -21.23 -4.93
N VAL A 124 -2.25 -21.59 -6.05
CA VAL A 124 -1.06 -22.43 -6.02
C VAL A 124 0.02 -21.61 -5.34
N HIS A 125 0.59 -22.13 -4.26
CA HIS A 125 1.72 -21.50 -3.57
C HIS A 125 2.82 -21.24 -4.60
N ILE A 126 3.07 -19.97 -4.90
CA ILE A 126 4.18 -19.58 -5.77
C ILE A 126 5.43 -19.68 -4.92
N GLU A 127 6.24 -20.71 -5.18
CA GLU A 127 7.53 -20.86 -4.51
C GLU A 127 8.44 -19.69 -4.86
N ASP A 128 9.06 -19.10 -3.84
CA ASP A 128 9.96 -17.99 -4.01
C ASP A 128 11.31 -18.46 -4.57
N VAL A 129 11.73 -17.90 -5.70
CA VAL A 129 12.98 -18.27 -6.37
C VAL A 129 14.03 -17.21 -6.07
N THR A 130 15.16 -17.63 -5.53
CA THR A 130 16.27 -16.72 -5.23
C THR A 130 17.05 -16.36 -6.48
N THR A 131 17.65 -15.16 -6.51
CA THR A 131 18.46 -14.69 -7.65
C THR A 131 19.60 -15.66 -7.99
N ASP A 132 20.20 -16.33 -7.00
CA ASP A 132 21.27 -17.32 -7.19
C ASP A 132 20.82 -18.55 -8.01
N ARG A 133 19.51 -18.87 -7.98
CA ARG A 133 18.95 -20.04 -8.67
C ARG A 133 18.38 -19.72 -10.05
N LEU A 134 18.32 -18.44 -10.45
CA LEU A 134 17.75 -17.99 -11.71
C LEU A 134 18.27 -18.78 -12.92
N LEU A 135 19.59 -19.00 -13.02
CA LEU A 135 20.20 -19.71 -14.15
C LEU A 135 19.97 -21.22 -14.15
N THR A 136 19.61 -21.78 -12.99
CA THR A 136 19.36 -23.22 -12.81
C THR A 136 17.89 -23.55 -13.07
N ASP A 137 17.00 -22.68 -12.60
CA ASP A 137 15.55 -22.89 -12.70
C ASP A 137 15.01 -22.45 -14.07
N VAL A 138 15.71 -21.56 -14.78
CA VAL A 138 15.39 -21.22 -16.19
C VAL A 138 15.91 -22.31 -17.12
N SER A 139 14.97 -23.00 -17.79
CA SER A 139 15.30 -24.00 -18.80
C SER A 139 15.87 -23.35 -20.07
N ILE A 140 17.17 -23.53 -20.29
CA ILE A 140 17.88 -23.10 -21.50
C ILE A 140 18.03 -24.30 -22.45
N SER A 141 17.62 -24.13 -23.71
CA SER A 141 17.70 -25.22 -24.71
C SER A 141 19.12 -25.81 -24.81
N PRO A 142 19.27 -27.15 -24.81
CA PRO A 142 20.56 -27.81 -24.94
C PRO A 142 21.18 -27.66 -26.34
N ASP A 143 20.39 -27.25 -27.35
CA ASP A 143 20.84 -27.12 -28.74
C ASP A 143 21.66 -25.85 -28.99
N LEU A 144 21.79 -24.98 -27.97
CA LEU A 144 22.55 -23.74 -28.07
C LEU A 144 24.05 -24.01 -27.97
N THR A 145 24.82 -23.38 -28.86
CA THR A 145 26.28 -23.36 -28.72
C THR A 145 26.68 -22.68 -27.41
N THR A 146 27.84 -23.05 -26.85
CA THR A 146 28.37 -22.46 -25.60
C THR A 146 28.41 -20.93 -25.66
N SER A 147 28.74 -20.37 -26.83
CA SER A 147 28.76 -18.91 -27.06
C SER A 147 27.37 -18.27 -27.04
N GLN A 148 26.33 -18.95 -27.55
CA GLN A 148 24.95 -18.45 -27.54
C GLN A 148 24.36 -18.54 -26.13
N ARG A 149 24.65 -19.64 -25.43
CA ARG A 149 24.25 -19.84 -24.04
C ARG A 149 24.82 -18.76 -23.13
N ALA A 150 26.12 -18.48 -23.20
CA ALA A 150 26.75 -17.44 -22.39
C ALA A 150 26.16 -16.03 -22.64
N ARG A 151 25.79 -15.72 -23.90
CA ARG A 151 25.10 -14.47 -24.24
C ARG A 151 23.71 -14.40 -23.63
N LEU A 152 22.96 -15.50 -23.64
CA LEU A 152 21.64 -15.60 -23.02
C LEU A 152 21.69 -15.45 -21.50
N GLU A 153 22.62 -16.15 -20.84
CA GLU A 153 22.83 -16.05 -19.39
C GLU A 153 23.17 -14.60 -18.97
N THR A 154 23.98 -13.90 -19.77
CA THR A 154 24.30 -12.48 -19.55
C THR A 154 23.05 -11.59 -19.64
N ILE A 155 22.18 -11.85 -20.61
CA ILE A 155 20.92 -11.10 -20.78
C ILE A 155 19.97 -11.38 -19.62
N LEU A 156 19.86 -12.63 -19.17
CA LEU A 156 19.01 -13.01 -18.04
C LEU A 156 19.44 -12.31 -16.75
N LEU A 157 20.73 -12.33 -16.43
CA LEU A 157 21.27 -11.63 -15.25
C LEU A 157 21.10 -10.11 -15.34
N LYS A 158 21.28 -9.52 -16.53
CA LYS A 158 21.10 -8.08 -16.73
C LYS A 158 19.66 -7.64 -16.51
N ASN A 159 18.69 -8.51 -16.78
CA ASN A 159 17.26 -8.23 -16.64
C ASN A 159 16.65 -8.96 -15.43
N SER A 160 17.44 -9.25 -14.39
CA SER A 160 16.97 -9.95 -13.19
C SER A 160 15.76 -9.25 -12.53
N GLU A 161 15.69 -7.93 -12.62
CA GLU A 161 14.57 -7.13 -12.08
C GLU A 161 13.22 -7.35 -12.78
N ALA A 162 13.22 -7.92 -13.98
CA ALA A 162 11.99 -8.28 -14.69
C ALA A 162 11.36 -9.58 -14.17
N PHE A 163 12.09 -10.34 -13.35
CA PHE A 163 11.63 -11.58 -12.73
C PHE A 163 11.25 -11.32 -11.26
N GLY A 164 10.23 -12.03 -10.77
CA GLY A 164 9.83 -12.00 -9.35
C GLY A 164 10.78 -12.82 -8.49
N LEU A 165 12.03 -12.38 -8.36
CA LEU A 165 13.07 -13.04 -7.56
C LEU A 165 13.10 -12.48 -6.14
N ASP A 166 13.54 -13.30 -5.18
CA ASP A 166 13.77 -12.91 -3.79
C ASP A 166 12.54 -12.26 -3.11
N GLY A 167 11.35 -12.77 -3.42
CA GLY A 167 10.08 -12.31 -2.85
C GLY A 167 9.66 -10.92 -3.33
N ARG A 168 10.30 -10.40 -4.38
CA ARG A 168 10.02 -9.07 -4.91
C ARG A 168 8.69 -9.06 -5.66
N LEU A 169 7.76 -8.24 -5.17
CA LEU A 169 6.54 -7.92 -5.89
C LEU A 169 6.80 -6.81 -6.91
N GLY A 170 6.34 -7.02 -8.15
CA GLY A 170 6.44 -6.01 -9.20
C GLY A 170 5.79 -4.70 -8.76
N THR A 171 6.55 -3.61 -8.77
CA THR A 171 6.04 -2.28 -8.44
C THR A 171 6.03 -1.45 -9.71
N PHE A 172 4.86 -0.93 -10.06
CA PHE A 172 4.71 0.02 -11.15
C PHE A 172 4.19 1.32 -10.56
N ASP A 173 5.04 2.35 -10.55
CA ASP A 173 4.71 3.65 -9.98
C ASP A 173 3.81 4.44 -10.93
N ALA A 174 2.54 4.03 -11.00
CA ALA A 174 1.49 4.73 -11.70
C ALA A 174 0.26 4.87 -10.83
N LYS A 175 -0.31 6.07 -10.83
CA LYS A 175 -1.62 6.33 -10.24
C LYS A 175 -2.67 6.15 -11.33
N VAL A 176 -3.65 5.30 -11.05
CA VAL A 176 -4.76 5.01 -11.96
C VAL A 176 -6.00 5.71 -11.45
N ASP A 177 -6.51 6.66 -12.23
CA ASP A 177 -7.82 7.25 -11.99
C ASP A 177 -8.91 6.33 -12.56
N ILE A 178 -9.87 5.93 -11.73
CA ILE A 178 -11.00 5.08 -12.13
C ILE A 178 -12.23 5.97 -12.33
N PRO A 179 -12.60 6.33 -13.58
CA PRO A 179 -13.77 7.16 -13.84
C PRO A 179 -15.05 6.40 -13.53
N LEU A 180 -15.95 7.01 -12.74
CA LEU A 180 -17.27 6.47 -12.42
C LEU A 180 -18.35 7.03 -13.35
N LYS A 181 -19.48 6.33 -13.47
CA LYS A 181 -20.65 6.88 -14.15
C LYS A 181 -21.17 8.11 -13.38
N PRO A 182 -21.67 9.16 -14.06
CA PRO A 182 -22.35 10.26 -13.40
C PRO A 182 -23.52 9.75 -12.54
N GLY A 183 -23.54 10.13 -11.26
CA GLY A 183 -24.59 9.71 -10.30
C GLY A 183 -24.36 8.35 -9.63
N SER A 184 -23.25 7.66 -9.90
CA SER A 184 -22.88 6.45 -9.14
C SER A 184 -22.76 6.76 -7.65
N GLN A 185 -23.39 5.91 -6.83
CA GLN A 185 -23.26 5.97 -5.37
C GLN A 185 -22.37 4.84 -4.85
N PRO A 186 -21.62 5.06 -3.76
CA PRO A 186 -20.88 4.01 -3.10
C PRO A 186 -21.81 2.87 -2.66
N VAL A 187 -21.40 1.63 -2.92
CA VAL A 187 -22.12 0.44 -2.48
C VAL A 187 -21.35 -0.20 -1.32
N SER A 188 -22.06 -0.50 -0.23
CA SER A 188 -21.50 -1.21 0.92
C SER A 188 -22.25 -2.53 1.11
N LEU A 189 -21.67 -3.63 0.62
CA LEU A 189 -22.21 -4.97 0.82
C LEU A 189 -21.55 -5.64 2.02
N PRO A 190 -22.29 -6.44 2.82
CA PRO A 190 -21.67 -7.24 3.86
C PRO A 190 -20.69 -8.25 3.24
N PRO A 191 -19.57 -8.57 3.93
CA PRO A 191 -18.68 -9.62 3.49
C PRO A 191 -19.44 -10.94 3.34
N PHE A 192 -19.12 -11.73 2.32
CA PHE A 192 -19.71 -13.05 2.16
C PHE A 192 -19.41 -13.95 3.37
N PRO A 193 -20.37 -14.80 3.80
CA PRO A 193 -20.12 -15.75 4.86
C PRO A 193 -19.00 -16.70 4.44
N MET A 194 -17.97 -16.80 5.26
CA MET A 194 -16.76 -17.55 4.97
C MET A 194 -16.54 -18.59 6.07
N SER A 195 -16.12 -19.80 5.67
CA SER A 195 -15.77 -20.86 6.61
C SER A 195 -14.54 -20.48 7.44
N PRO A 196 -14.38 -21.02 8.66
CA PRO A 196 -13.19 -20.78 9.47
C PRO A 196 -11.88 -21.10 8.74
N SER A 197 -11.84 -22.22 8.01
CA SER A 197 -10.66 -22.62 7.23
C SER A 197 -10.31 -21.65 6.10
N ASN A 198 -11.30 -21.04 5.44
CA ASN A 198 -11.03 -20.05 4.40
C ASN A 198 -10.55 -18.72 4.98
N ARG A 199 -10.88 -18.40 6.24
CA ARG A 199 -10.36 -17.21 6.94
C ARG A 199 -8.90 -17.35 7.37
N GLU A 200 -8.36 -18.57 7.45
CA GLU A 200 -6.95 -18.81 7.80
C GLU A 200 -6.01 -18.61 6.61
N VAL A 201 -6.55 -18.57 5.38
CA VAL A 201 -5.78 -18.55 4.13
C VAL A 201 -5.82 -17.18 3.43
N ILE A 202 -6.77 -16.30 3.80
CA ILE A 202 -7.00 -14.97 3.19
C ILE A 202 -6.55 -13.90 4.18
#